data_AF-D2RF59-F1
#
_entry.id   AF-D2RF59-F1
#
_cell.length_a   1.000
_cell.length_b   1.000
_cell.length_c   1.000
_cell.angle_alpha   90.00
_cell.angle_beta   90.00
_cell.angle_gamma   90.00
#
_symmetry.space_group_name_H-M   'P 1'
#
loop_
_entity.id
_entity.type
_entity.pdbx_description
1 polymer ?
#
loop_
_entity_poly.entity_id
_entity_poly.type
_entity_poly.pdbx_seq_one_letter_code
_entity_poly.pdbx_strand_id
1 'polypeptide(L)'
;MLYRQVPVCKNCPYFTGIDLRFKTLNGVMMNFMDIDLVGEIDKRIEFIAEIKRYNNAEYYNSFYMPAHEYVLLKKVAKCLKCDFYFIVFNGSKFFVSEIDRFEDRRKTVVHNGQKCVKFPKSRFRIFDNNHELDLFFFDQYY
;
A
#
# COMPACT_ATOMS: atom_id res chain seq x y z
N MET A 1 16.47 -27.80 -3.15
CA MET A 1 16.64 -26.34 -3.06
C MET A 1 15.85 -25.71 -4.21
N LEU A 2 14.74 -25.02 -3.93
CA LEU A 2 13.98 -24.30 -4.97
C LEU A 2 14.75 -23.02 -5.30
N TYR A 3 15.40 -23.00 -6.47
CA TYR A 3 16.09 -21.80 -6.94
C TYR A 3 15.07 -20.74 -7.36
N ARG A 4 15.24 -19.52 -6.85
CA ARG A 4 14.43 -18.35 -7.20
C ARG A 4 14.59 -18.03 -8.68
N GLN A 5 13.49 -17.97 -9.44
CA GLN A 5 13.54 -17.69 -10.88
C GLN A 5 13.11 -16.26 -11.23
N VAL A 6 12.53 -15.52 -10.29
CA VAL A 6 12.15 -14.10 -10.47
C VAL A 6 13.19 -13.20 -9.78
N PRO A 7 13.78 -12.21 -10.48
CA PRO A 7 14.71 -11.27 -9.88
C PRO A 7 14.09 -10.56 -8.67
N VAL A 8 14.90 -10.29 -7.64
CA VAL A 8 14.46 -9.48 -6.49
C VAL A 8 13.94 -8.14 -7.02
N CYS A 9 12.77 -7.71 -6.54
CA CYS A 9 12.25 -6.39 -6.86
C CYS A 9 13.30 -5.33 -6.46
N LYS A 10 13.76 -4.52 -7.43
CA LYS A 10 14.78 -3.49 -7.18
C LYS A 10 14.37 -2.45 -6.13
N ASN A 11 13.06 -2.28 -5.94
CA ASN A 11 12.49 -1.32 -4.99
C ASN A 11 12.23 -1.93 -3.60
N CYS A 12 12.28 -3.27 -3.48
CA CYS A 12 12.02 -4.00 -2.22
C CYS A 12 13.12 -5.04 -1.98
N PRO A 13 14.37 -4.63 -1.69
CA PRO A 13 15.52 -5.54 -1.57
C PRO A 13 15.40 -6.55 -0.42
N TYR A 14 14.49 -6.31 0.54
CA TYR A 14 14.22 -7.18 1.68
C TYR A 14 13.13 -8.22 1.42
N PHE A 15 12.48 -8.22 0.25
CA PHE A 15 11.43 -9.20 -0.06
C PHE A 15 12.05 -10.59 -0.32
N THR A 16 12.10 -11.39 0.73
CA THR A 16 12.41 -12.84 0.73
C THR A 16 11.19 -13.68 0.29
N GLY A 17 10.36 -13.13 -0.60
CA GLY A 17 9.10 -13.74 -1.00
C GLY A 17 9.21 -15.21 -1.39
N ILE A 18 8.22 -15.97 -0.98
CA ILE A 18 7.99 -17.34 -1.42
C ILE A 18 7.56 -17.27 -2.89
N ASP A 19 8.21 -18.03 -3.78
CA ASP A 19 7.76 -18.22 -5.17
C ASP A 19 6.48 -19.09 -5.15
N LEU A 20 5.35 -18.46 -4.86
CA LEU A 20 4.04 -19.10 -4.85
C LEU A 20 3.56 -19.31 -6.30
N ARG A 21 3.78 -20.51 -6.84
CA ARG A 21 3.28 -20.90 -8.16
C ARG A 21 1.99 -21.70 -8.05
N PHE A 22 0.90 -21.11 -8.50
CA PHE A 22 -0.37 -21.81 -8.66
C PHE A 22 -0.69 -21.94 -10.15
N LYS A 23 -1.11 -23.14 -10.57
CA LYS A 23 -1.52 -23.38 -11.96
C LYS A 23 -2.80 -22.60 -12.24
N THR A 24 -2.87 -21.96 -13.41
CA THR A 24 -4.15 -21.51 -13.97
C THR A 24 -5.04 -22.74 -14.16
N LEU A 25 -6.21 -22.75 -13.53
CA LEU A 25 -7.18 -23.82 -13.66
C LEU A 25 -8.34 -23.30 -14.51
N ASN A 26 -8.60 -23.92 -15.66
CA ASN A 26 -9.71 -23.55 -16.56
C ASN A 26 -9.72 -22.05 -16.95
N GLY A 27 -8.56 -21.44 -17.18
CA GLY A 27 -8.45 -20.00 -17.50
C GLY A 27 -8.59 -19.05 -16.30
N VAL A 28 -8.80 -19.57 -15.08
CA VAL A 28 -8.87 -18.77 -13.86
C VAL A 28 -7.46 -18.55 -13.30
N MET A 29 -7.09 -17.28 -13.12
CA MET A 29 -5.80 -16.86 -12.57
C MET A 29 -5.95 -16.46 -11.10
N MET A 30 -5.12 -17.05 -10.25
CA MET A 30 -5.03 -16.70 -8.83
C MET A 30 -3.98 -15.59 -8.67
N ASN A 31 -4.38 -14.46 -8.09
CA ASN A 31 -3.49 -13.34 -7.82
C ASN A 31 -3.17 -13.28 -6.33
N PHE A 32 -1.89 -13.14 -6.00
CA PHE A 32 -1.40 -13.02 -4.63
C PHE A 32 -0.71 -11.68 -4.44
N MET A 33 -0.79 -11.20 -3.22
CA MET A 33 -0.08 -10.00 -2.81
C MET A 33 0.04 -9.97 -1.30
N ASP A 34 1.12 -9.36 -0.86
CA ASP A 34 1.33 -8.92 0.50
C ASP A 34 0.44 -7.71 0.85
N ILE A 35 0.21 -7.53 2.14
CA ILE A 35 -0.35 -6.31 2.72
C ILE A 35 0.73 -5.82 3.68
N ASP A 36 1.26 -4.62 3.44
CA ASP A 36 2.40 -4.12 4.22
C ASP A 36 2.06 -3.93 5.69
N LEU A 37 0.84 -3.48 5.99
CA LEU A 37 0.38 -3.24 7.34
C LEU A 37 -1.11 -3.56 7.51
N VAL A 38 -1.42 -4.23 8.60
CA VAL A 38 -2.78 -4.44 9.10
C VAL A 38 -2.85 -3.86 10.51
N GLY A 39 -3.77 -2.91 10.72
CA GLY A 39 -4.02 -2.29 12.01
C GLY A 39 -5.25 -2.90 12.66
N GLU A 40 -5.06 -3.50 13.83
CA GLU A 40 -6.14 -4.00 14.68
C GLU A 40 -6.24 -3.14 15.95
N ILE A 41 -7.46 -2.68 16.27
CA ILE A 41 -7.77 -1.97 17.51
C ILE A 41 -8.98 -2.69 18.13
N ASP A 42 -8.91 -3.00 19.42
CA ASP A 42 -9.96 -3.71 20.17
C ASP A 42 -10.53 -4.94 19.42
N LYS A 43 -9.64 -5.83 18.92
CA LYS A 43 -9.99 -7.07 18.20
C LYS A 43 -10.72 -6.85 16.86
N ARG A 44 -10.74 -5.62 16.35
CA ARG A 44 -11.29 -5.29 15.03
C ARG A 44 -10.19 -4.78 14.13
N ILE A 45 -10.12 -5.32 12.91
CA ILE A 45 -9.28 -4.76 11.86
C ILE A 45 -9.89 -3.43 11.45
N GLU A 46 -9.22 -2.34 11.82
CA GLU A 46 -9.67 -0.97 11.54
C GLU A 46 -9.13 -0.48 10.22
N PHE A 47 -7.90 -0.88 9.87
CA PHE A 47 -7.34 -0.49 8.58
C PHE A 47 -6.31 -1.49 8.05
N ILE A 48 -6.07 -1.36 6.74
CA ILE A 48 -4.88 -1.87 6.07
C ILE A 48 -4.12 -0.71 5.45
N ALA A 49 -2.82 -0.85 5.28
CA ALA A 49 -2.03 0.15 4.58
C ALA A 49 -1.01 -0.46 3.64
N GLU A 50 -0.77 0.27 2.56
CA GLU A 50 0.41 0.14 1.71
C GLU A 50 1.45 1.15 2.18
N ILE A 51 2.70 0.71 2.39
CA ILE A 51 3.78 1.54 2.91
C ILE A 51 4.91 1.61 1.88
N LYS A 52 5.23 2.83 1.42
CA LYS A 52 6.41 3.05 0.60
C LYS A 52 7.43 3.93 1.30
N ARG A 53 8.71 3.63 1.09
CA ARG A 53 9.82 4.44 1.59
C ARG A 53 10.38 5.29 0.45
N TYR A 54 10.30 6.61 0.61
CA TYR A 54 10.81 7.57 -0.36
C TYR A 54 11.85 8.45 0.34
N ASN A 55 13.13 8.24 0.01
CA ASN A 55 14.17 9.17 0.44
C ASN A 55 13.82 10.55 -0.13
N ASN A 56 13.79 11.57 0.72
CA ASN A 56 13.40 12.93 0.36
C ASN A 56 11.96 13.07 -0.20
N ALA A 57 10.98 12.35 0.35
CA ALA A 57 9.56 12.44 -0.03
C ALA A 57 9.03 13.89 -0.15
N GLU A 58 9.61 14.83 0.61
CA GLU A 58 9.29 16.25 0.60
C GLU A 58 9.45 16.92 -0.77
N TYR A 59 10.40 16.48 -1.61
CA TYR A 59 10.65 17.07 -2.93
C TYR A 59 9.76 16.48 -4.04
N TYR A 60 9.03 15.40 -3.77
CA TYR A 60 8.13 14.82 -4.76
C TYR A 60 6.81 15.57 -4.80
N ASN A 61 6.26 15.74 -6.00
CA ASN A 61 4.90 16.29 -6.18
C ASN A 61 3.82 15.21 -6.14
N SER A 62 4.21 13.94 -6.27
CA SER A 62 3.28 12.82 -6.29
C SER A 62 3.99 11.53 -5.90
N PHE A 63 3.22 10.62 -5.31
CA PHE A 63 3.64 9.26 -5.01
C PHE A 63 2.90 8.27 -5.92
N TYR A 64 3.50 7.10 -6.11
CA TYR A 64 3.00 6.09 -7.04
C TYR A 64 2.81 4.77 -6.31
N MET A 65 1.63 4.18 -6.49
CA MET A 65 1.31 2.82 -6.07
C MET A 65 1.08 1.97 -7.32
N PRO A 66 1.72 0.80 -7.46
CA PRO A 66 1.39 -0.17 -8.50
C PRO A 66 -0.12 -0.39 -8.62
N ALA A 67 -0.63 -0.38 -9.85
CA ALA A 67 -2.08 -0.37 -10.09
C ALA A 67 -2.75 -1.68 -9.66
N HIS A 68 -2.03 -2.79 -9.68
CA HIS A 68 -2.53 -4.08 -9.20
C HIS A 68 -2.64 -4.10 -7.68
N GLU A 69 -1.66 -3.52 -6.96
CA GLU A 69 -1.71 -3.32 -5.50
C GLU A 69 -2.93 -2.51 -5.09
N TYR A 70 -3.11 -1.36 -5.71
CA TYR A 70 -4.26 -0.50 -5.48
C TYR A 70 -5.61 -1.21 -5.66
N VAL A 71 -5.78 -1.99 -6.74
CA VAL A 71 -7.06 -2.68 -7.01
C VAL A 71 -7.31 -3.80 -6.01
N LEU A 72 -6.27 -4.57 -5.64
CA LEU A 72 -6.44 -5.70 -4.73
C LEU A 72 -6.67 -5.23 -3.29
N LEU A 73 -5.87 -4.29 -2.77
CA LEU A 73 -6.04 -3.76 -1.41
C LEU A 73 -7.41 -3.12 -1.22
N LYS A 74 -7.94 -2.40 -2.20
CA LYS A 74 -9.31 -1.89 -2.14
C LYS A 74 -10.36 -3.00 -1.99
N LYS A 75 -10.16 -4.14 -2.66
CA LYS A 75 -11.07 -5.30 -2.52
C LYS A 75 -10.95 -5.91 -1.12
N VAL A 76 -9.73 -6.07 -0.62
CA VAL A 76 -9.48 -6.59 0.74
C VAL A 76 -10.11 -5.68 1.79
N ALA A 77 -9.86 -4.37 1.73
CA ALA A 77 -10.45 -3.37 2.61
C ALA A 77 -11.98 -3.39 2.59
N LYS A 78 -12.60 -3.57 1.42
CA LYS A 78 -14.06 -3.78 1.31
C LYS A 78 -14.52 -5.05 2.01
N CYS A 79 -13.83 -6.17 1.82
CA CYS A 79 -14.19 -7.45 2.44
C CYS A 79 -14.05 -7.40 3.97
N LEU A 80 -12.98 -6.78 4.47
CA LEU A 80 -12.73 -6.61 5.90
C LEU A 80 -13.54 -5.48 6.54
N LYS A 81 -14.19 -4.63 5.73
CA LYS A 81 -14.92 -3.42 6.16
C LYS A 81 -14.02 -2.47 6.98
N CYS A 82 -12.75 -2.38 6.60
CA CYS A 82 -11.71 -1.58 7.24
C CYS A 82 -11.19 -0.50 6.28
N ASP A 83 -10.59 0.55 6.81
CA ASP A 83 -10.05 1.64 6.01
C ASP A 83 -8.80 1.20 5.24
N PHE A 84 -8.47 1.94 4.20
CA PHE A 84 -7.30 1.69 3.38
C PHE A 84 -6.45 2.95 3.30
N TYR A 85 -5.22 2.87 3.81
CA TYR A 85 -4.27 3.97 3.77
C TYR A 85 -3.14 3.72 2.79
N PHE A 86 -2.66 4.80 2.17
CA PHE A 86 -1.35 4.84 1.55
C PHE A 86 -0.44 5.71 2.40
N ILE A 87 0.59 5.09 2.97
CA ILE A 87 1.56 5.73 3.84
C ILE A 87 2.89 5.82 3.10
N VAL A 88 3.46 7.01 3.03
CA VAL A 88 4.83 7.23 2.58
C VAL A 88 5.66 7.72 3.76
N PHE A 89 6.78 7.05 4.01
CA PHE A 89 7.73 7.43 5.06
C PHE A 89 9.07 7.83 4.44
N ASN A 90 9.63 8.95 4.90
CA ASN A 90 10.90 9.48 4.38
C ASN A 90 12.08 9.32 5.35
N GLY A 91 11.87 8.70 6.51
CA GLY A 91 12.87 8.60 7.58
C GLY A 91 12.60 9.52 8.77
N SER A 92 11.78 10.55 8.60
CA SER A 92 11.41 11.49 9.67
C SER A 92 9.91 11.78 9.76
N LYS A 93 9.22 11.86 8.62
CA LYS A 93 7.81 12.24 8.51
C LYS A 93 6.99 11.17 7.82
N PHE A 94 5.71 11.13 8.16
CA PHE A 94 4.71 10.30 7.52
C PHE A 94 3.82 11.16 6.63
N PHE A 95 3.62 10.71 5.40
CA PHE A 95 2.64 11.26 4.47
C PHE A 95 1.54 10.20 4.37
N VAL A 96 0.34 10.52 4.83
CA VAL A 96 -0.78 9.56 4.90
C VAL A 96 -1.94 10.04 4.06
N SER A 97 -2.38 9.21 3.12
CA SER A 97 -3.61 9.43 2.35
C SER A 97 -4.55 8.27 2.61
N GLU A 98 -5.76 8.59 3.05
CA GLU A 98 -6.87 7.64 2.99
C GLU A 98 -7.26 7.40 1.52
N ILE A 99 -7.59 6.16 1.20
CA ILE A 99 -8.07 5.75 -0.11
C ILE A 99 -9.54 5.36 0.03
N ASP A 100 -10.40 6.10 -0.66
CA ASP A 100 -11.80 5.72 -0.79
C ASP A 100 -11.89 4.36 -1.50
N ARG A 101 -12.27 3.33 -0.74
CA ARG A 101 -12.44 1.98 -1.26
C ARG A 101 -13.55 1.92 -2.32
N PHE A 102 -14.54 2.81 -2.28
CA PHE A 102 -15.66 2.85 -3.22
C PHE A 102 -15.40 3.69 -4.49
N GLU A 103 -14.32 4.47 -4.55
CA GLU A 103 -14.02 5.26 -5.76
C GLU A 103 -13.89 4.32 -6.97
N ASP A 104 -14.44 4.68 -8.14
CA ASP A 104 -14.49 3.77 -9.27
C ASP A 104 -13.09 3.45 -9.81
N ARG A 105 -12.47 4.45 -10.44
CA ARG A 105 -11.18 4.30 -11.11
C ARG A 105 -10.38 5.59 -11.06
N ARG A 106 -9.21 5.51 -10.44
CA ARG A 106 -8.16 6.50 -10.69
C ARG A 106 -7.47 6.20 -12.01
N LYS A 107 -7.12 7.26 -12.74
CA LYS A 107 -6.34 7.15 -13.98
C LYS A 107 -4.98 6.55 -13.66
N THR A 108 -4.65 5.45 -14.32
CA THR A 108 -3.32 4.84 -14.23
C THR A 108 -2.35 5.52 -15.18
N VAL A 109 -1.10 5.62 -14.77
CA VAL A 109 0.03 6.10 -15.56
C VAL A 109 1.12 5.04 -15.63
N VAL A 110 2.00 5.11 -16.62
CA VAL A 110 3.21 4.28 -16.65
C VAL A 110 4.31 5.04 -15.94
N HIS A 111 4.89 4.43 -14.91
CA HIS A 111 6.01 4.97 -14.14
C HIS A 111 7.07 3.86 -14.00
N ASN A 112 8.30 4.12 -14.44
CA ASN A 112 9.41 3.14 -14.44
C ASN A 112 9.05 1.78 -15.07
N GLY A 113 8.32 1.82 -16.19
CA GLY A 113 7.88 0.61 -16.91
C GLY A 113 6.70 -0.14 -16.27
N GLN A 114 6.17 0.34 -15.14
CA GLN A 114 5.06 -0.28 -14.43
C GLN A 114 3.81 0.60 -14.49
N LYS A 115 2.63 -0.05 -14.61
CA LYS A 115 1.34 0.64 -14.50
C LYS A 115 1.06 0.96 -13.03
N CYS A 116 0.92 2.24 -12.72
CA CYS A 116 0.73 2.75 -11.37
C CYS A 116 -0.46 3.71 -11.28
N VAL A 117 -1.03 3.86 -10.09
CA VAL A 117 -1.93 4.94 -9.73
C VAL A 117 -1.10 6.08 -9.15
N LYS A 118 -1.33 7.29 -9.65
CA LYS A 118 -0.65 8.51 -9.19
C LYS A 118 -1.45 9.18 -8.08
N PHE A 119 -0.78 9.49 -6.97
CA PHE A 119 -1.35 10.20 -5.83
C PHE A 119 -0.64 11.56 -5.68
N PRO A 120 -1.31 12.69 -5.97
CA PRO A 120 -0.74 14.00 -5.70
C PRO A 120 -0.40 14.16 -4.22
N LYS A 121 0.79 14.70 -3.89
CA LYS A 121 1.22 14.91 -2.50
C LYS A 121 0.23 15.78 -1.72
N SER A 122 -0.48 16.70 -2.39
CA SER A 122 -1.52 17.54 -1.80
C SER A 122 -2.72 16.77 -1.22
N ARG A 123 -2.85 15.47 -1.49
CA ARG A 123 -3.88 14.61 -0.88
C ARG A 123 -3.43 13.93 0.41
N PHE A 124 -2.16 14.07 0.78
CA PHE A 124 -1.61 13.45 1.99
C PHE A 124 -1.65 14.43 3.15
N ARG A 125 -2.08 13.94 4.30
CA ARG A 125 -1.81 14.56 5.59
C ARG A 125 -0.36 14.27 5.95
N ILE A 126 0.33 15.25 6.54
CA ILE A 126 1.73 15.13 6.91
C ILE A 126 1.80 15.12 8.43
N PHE A 127 2.50 14.13 8.98
CA PHE A 127 2.75 13.98 10.40
C PHE A 127 4.26 14.00 10.65
N ASP A 128 4.69 14.83 11.60
CA ASP A 128 6.12 15.07 11.85
C ASP A 128 6.75 14.04 12.79
N ASN A 129 5.92 13.25 13.49
CA ASN A 129 6.35 12.27 14.47
C ASN A 129 5.30 11.16 14.67
N ASN A 130 5.67 10.12 15.43
CA ASN A 130 4.77 9.02 15.74
C ASN A 130 3.59 9.45 16.62
N HIS A 131 3.77 10.42 17.52
CA HIS A 131 2.69 10.83 18.43
C HIS A 131 1.49 11.42 17.68
N GLU A 132 1.74 12.26 16.67
CA GLU A 132 0.68 12.78 15.80
C GLU A 132 0.00 11.68 14.97
N LEU A 133 0.78 10.70 14.52
CA LEU A 133 0.26 9.54 13.78
C LEU A 133 -0.61 8.66 14.69
N ASP A 134 -0.18 8.44 15.93
CA ASP A 134 -0.94 7.71 16.95
C ASP A 134 -2.26 8.42 17.21
N LEU A 135 -2.24 9.74 17.45
CA LEU A 135 -3.45 10.53 17.62
C LEU A 135 -4.38 10.37 16.41
N PHE A 136 -3.87 10.44 15.18
CA PHE A 136 -4.71 10.25 13.99
C PHE A 136 -5.45 8.90 13.95
N PHE A 137 -4.81 7.79 14.34
CA PHE A 137 -5.46 6.47 14.34
C PHE A 137 -6.32 6.21 15.57
N PHE A 138 -5.98 6.81 16.71
CA PHE A 138 -6.63 6.57 17.99
C PHE A 138 -7.64 7.65 18.40
N ASP A 139 -7.74 8.78 17.69
CA ASP A 139 -8.60 9.93 18.07
C ASP A 139 -10.05 9.52 18.38
N GLN A 140 -10.60 8.60 17.59
CA GLN A 140 -11.97 8.09 17.76
C GLN A 140 -12.18 7.17 18.99
N TYR A 141 -11.11 6.80 19.69
CA TYR A 141 -11.14 5.95 20.89
C TYR A 141 -10.85 6.70 22.19
N TYR A 142 -10.52 8.00 22.11
CA TYR A 142 -10.36 8.88 23.26
C TYR A 142 -11.67 9.58 23.65
#